data_AF-A0A964TC71-F1
#
_entry.id   AF-A0A964TC71-F1
#
_cell.length_a   1.000
_cell.length_b   1.000
_cell.length_c   1.000
_cell.angle_alpha   90.00
_cell.angle_beta   90.00
_cell.angle_gamma   90.00
#
_symmetry.space_group_name_H-M   'P 1'
#
loop_
_entity.id
_entity.type
_entity.pdbx_description
1 polymer ?
#
loop_
_entity_poly.entity_id
_entity_poly.type
_entity_poly.pdbx_seq_one_letter_code
_entity_poly.pdbx_strand_id
1 'polypeptide(L)'
;MLYTFVIIHIIAGTIALLSGGGALIFRKGGAYHGKTGNVFYISMLIMGVTAAGLAVYVSKPLSVVGGVLSCYLVVTSRASVRRKKGKTGVTEIAAMLTALIISVFAYYTGLEVLRSETGIYEGASSTPGPYFFFGSIALLGALLDAKIIWSGGVFGKQRIVRHLWRMCFALFIAAASLFLGQPQVFPKVIQGTFILALPVFLVIGTMLFWLIRVHFTKRFKSS
;
A
#
# COMPACT_ATOMS: atom_id res chain seq x y z
N MET A 1 21.90 15.22 -7.09
CA MET A 1 21.46 14.10 -6.23
C MET A 1 19.93 13.93 -6.24
N LEU A 2 19.13 14.96 -5.93
CA LEU A 2 17.66 14.88 -5.89
C LEU A 2 17.01 14.40 -7.20
N TYR A 3 17.46 14.92 -8.35
CA TYR A 3 16.98 14.51 -9.67
C TYR A 3 17.10 13.00 -9.93
N THR A 4 18.20 12.39 -9.48
CA THR A 4 18.42 10.94 -9.61
C THR A 4 17.36 10.15 -8.83
N PHE A 5 17.03 10.58 -7.61
CA PHE A 5 15.97 9.96 -6.81
C PHE A 5 14.58 10.10 -7.45
N VAL A 6 14.28 11.25 -8.06
CA VAL A 6 13.04 11.47 -8.80
C VAL A 6 12.94 10.53 -10.00
N ILE A 7 14.01 10.40 -10.79
CA ILE A 7 14.04 9.48 -11.95
C ILE A 7 13.82 8.03 -11.48
N ILE A 8 14.54 7.60 -10.44
CA ILE A 8 14.37 6.26 -9.86
C ILE A 8 12.93 6.06 -9.38
N HIS A 9 12.35 7.05 -8.69
CA HIS A 9 10.98 6.99 -8.18
C HIS A 9 9.96 6.81 -9.33
N ILE A 10 10.07 7.61 -10.39
CA ILE A 10 9.17 7.55 -11.55
C ILE A 10 9.29 6.20 -12.27
N ILE A 11 10.51 5.74 -12.54
CA ILE A 11 10.75 4.45 -13.20
C ILE A 11 10.21 3.31 -12.35
N ALA A 12 10.53 3.29 -11.05
CA ALA A 12 10.06 2.26 -10.13
C ALA A 12 8.53 2.27 -10.01
N GLY A 13 7.89 3.44 -9.91
CA GLY A 13 6.44 3.59 -9.85
C GLY A 13 5.76 3.08 -11.13
N THR A 14 6.33 3.39 -12.29
CA THR A 14 5.82 2.90 -13.59
C THR A 14 5.88 1.38 -13.66
N ILE A 15 7.03 0.79 -13.31
CA ILE A 15 7.20 -0.67 -13.27
C ILE A 15 6.25 -1.31 -12.26
N ALA A 16 6.04 -0.69 -11.09
CA ALA A 16 5.12 -1.17 -10.07
C ALA A 16 3.68 -1.18 -10.58
N LEU A 17 3.20 -0.10 -11.20
CA LEU A 17 1.83 -0.05 -11.74
C LEU A 17 1.59 -1.09 -12.83
N LEU A 18 2.52 -1.21 -13.79
CA LEU A 18 2.40 -2.17 -14.89
C LEU A 18 2.45 -3.63 -14.38
N SER A 19 3.41 -3.95 -13.53
CA SER A 19 3.55 -5.31 -12.98
C SER A 19 2.44 -5.67 -12.00
N GLY A 20 1.98 -4.72 -11.19
CA GLY A 20 0.82 -4.88 -10.31
C GLY A 20 -0.47 -5.13 -11.08
N GLY A 21 -0.74 -4.32 -12.12
CA GLY A 21 -1.85 -4.54 -13.05
C GLY A 21 -1.76 -5.91 -13.73
N GLY A 22 -0.58 -6.28 -14.23
CA GLY A 22 -0.34 -7.62 -14.79
C GLY A 22 -0.64 -8.75 -13.79
N ALA A 23 -0.21 -8.61 -12.53
CA ALA A 23 -0.50 -9.59 -11.47
C ALA A 23 -2.00 -9.74 -11.19
N LEU A 24 -2.79 -8.67 -11.34
CA LEU A 24 -4.26 -8.72 -11.25
C LEU A 24 -4.92 -9.44 -12.43
N ILE A 25 -4.30 -9.47 -13.61
CA ILE A 25 -4.83 -10.14 -14.80
C ILE A 25 -4.47 -11.62 -14.80
N PHE A 26 -3.19 -11.95 -14.60
CA PHE A 26 -2.70 -13.33 -14.72
C PHE A 26 -3.37 -14.32 -13.75
N ARG A 27 -3.39 -15.59 -14.13
CA ARG A 27 -3.98 -16.68 -13.33
C ARG A 27 -3.30 -16.79 -11.96
N LYS A 28 -4.09 -16.76 -10.90
CA LYS A 28 -3.65 -16.72 -9.50
C LYS A 28 -2.99 -18.07 -9.18
N GLY A 29 -1.79 -18.04 -8.59
CA GLY A 29 -0.96 -19.22 -8.37
C GLY A 29 -0.21 -19.75 -9.61
N GLY A 30 -0.36 -19.12 -10.79
CA GLY A 30 0.44 -19.45 -11.97
C GLY A 30 1.81 -18.77 -11.98
N ALA A 31 2.72 -19.25 -12.84
CA ALA A 31 4.08 -18.73 -12.95
C ALA A 31 4.12 -17.23 -13.30
N TYR A 32 3.27 -16.77 -14.24
CA TYR A 32 3.23 -15.36 -14.63
C TYR A 32 2.76 -14.44 -13.50
N HIS A 33 1.75 -14.84 -12.73
CA HIS A 33 1.32 -14.10 -11.53
C HIS A 33 2.46 -14.01 -10.49
N GLY A 34 3.20 -15.11 -10.27
CA GLY A 34 4.35 -15.12 -9.38
C GLY A 34 5.48 -14.20 -9.86
N LYS A 35 5.78 -14.20 -11.16
CA LYS A 35 6.80 -13.34 -11.77
C LYS A 35 6.43 -11.87 -11.67
N THR A 36 5.23 -11.48 -12.12
CA THR A 36 4.79 -10.07 -12.04
C THR A 36 4.61 -9.61 -10.61
N GLY A 37 4.11 -10.46 -9.71
CA GLY A 37 4.03 -10.16 -8.27
C GLY A 37 5.40 -9.92 -7.63
N ASN A 38 6.44 -10.65 -8.04
CA ASN A 38 7.81 -10.40 -7.58
C ASN A 38 8.38 -9.08 -8.12
N VAL A 39 8.14 -8.76 -9.40
CA VAL A 39 8.53 -7.48 -9.98
C VAL A 39 7.81 -6.33 -9.28
N PHE A 40 6.51 -6.46 -9.06
CA PHE A 40 5.70 -5.49 -8.30
C PHE A 40 6.27 -5.26 -6.91
N TYR A 41 6.57 -6.33 -6.17
CA TYR A 41 7.15 -6.20 -4.83
C TYR A 41 8.47 -5.40 -4.83
N ILE A 42 9.41 -5.72 -5.73
CA ILE A 42 10.73 -5.07 -5.74
C ILE A 42 10.59 -3.60 -6.16
N SER A 43 9.85 -3.35 -7.24
CA SER A 43 9.62 -2.00 -7.76
C SER A 43 8.85 -1.13 -6.76
N MET A 44 7.81 -1.67 -6.10
CA MET A 44 7.04 -0.94 -5.09
C MET A 44 7.87 -0.60 -3.86
N LEU A 45 8.82 -1.45 -3.46
CA LEU A 45 9.77 -1.14 -2.39
C LEU A 45 10.68 0.03 -2.74
N ILE A 46 11.30 -0.02 -3.93
CA ILE A 46 12.17 1.07 -4.42
C ILE A 46 11.36 2.36 -4.53
N MET A 47 10.17 2.30 -5.11
CA MET A 47 9.26 3.43 -5.25
C MET A 47 8.86 4.00 -3.87
N GLY A 48 8.49 3.16 -2.91
CA GLY A 48 8.05 3.60 -1.58
C GLY A 48 9.17 4.24 -0.75
N VAL A 49 10.38 3.68 -0.78
CA VAL A 49 11.55 4.25 -0.11
C VAL A 49 11.93 5.59 -0.74
N THR A 50 12.00 5.66 -2.06
CA THR A 50 12.29 6.92 -2.76
C THR A 50 11.19 7.96 -2.57
N ALA A 51 9.92 7.55 -2.53
CA ALA A 51 8.78 8.44 -2.25
C ALA A 51 8.91 9.08 -0.87
N ALA A 52 9.14 8.25 0.17
CA ALA A 52 9.28 8.73 1.54
C ALA A 52 10.49 9.65 1.69
N GLY A 53 11.64 9.29 1.12
CA GLY A 53 12.85 10.11 1.16
C GLY A 53 12.68 11.46 0.46
N LEU A 54 12.10 11.47 -0.75
CA LEU A 54 11.79 12.72 -1.47
C LEU A 54 10.79 13.56 -0.68
N ALA A 55 9.77 12.94 -0.10
CA ALA A 55 8.71 13.62 0.64
C ALA A 55 9.20 14.27 1.94
N VAL A 56 10.18 13.69 2.62
CA VAL A 56 10.87 14.34 3.75
C VAL A 56 11.58 15.61 3.28
N TYR A 57 12.26 15.56 2.12
CA TYR A 57 13.02 16.70 1.60
C TYR A 57 12.12 17.86 1.16
N VAL A 58 10.92 17.58 0.65
CA VAL A 58 9.96 18.61 0.17
C VAL A 58 8.81 18.86 1.15
N SER A 59 8.93 18.44 2.41
CA SER A 59 7.92 18.64 3.47
C SER A 59 6.50 18.22 3.05
N LYS A 60 6.37 16.99 2.55
CA LYS A 60 5.08 16.37 2.17
C LYS A 60 4.77 15.17 3.07
N PRO A 61 4.32 15.37 4.32
CA PRO A 61 4.19 14.29 5.29
C PRO A 61 3.20 13.20 4.87
N LEU A 62 2.14 13.55 4.13
CA LEU A 62 1.20 12.54 3.60
C LEU A 62 1.88 11.55 2.65
N SER A 63 2.82 12.02 1.83
CA SER A 63 3.61 11.18 0.92
C SER A 63 4.63 10.33 1.68
N VAL A 64 5.14 10.80 2.83
CA VAL A 64 5.95 9.98 3.75
C VAL A 64 5.10 8.82 4.27
N VAL A 65 3.90 9.09 4.77
CA VAL A 65 2.95 8.06 5.23
C VAL A 65 2.67 7.05 4.12
N GLY A 66 2.31 7.52 2.92
CA GLY A 66 1.99 6.65 1.78
C GLY A 66 3.16 5.75 1.36
N GLY A 67 4.38 6.30 1.31
CA GLY A 67 5.60 5.56 0.96
C GLY A 67 5.96 4.48 1.98
N VAL A 68 6.00 4.84 3.26
CA VAL A 68 6.34 3.91 4.35
C VAL A 68 5.24 2.85 4.53
N LEU A 69 3.96 3.23 4.45
CA LEU A 69 2.83 2.30 4.49
C LEU A 69 2.88 1.30 3.34
N SER A 70 3.19 1.75 2.13
CA SER A 70 3.35 0.86 0.97
C SER A 70 4.46 -0.17 1.19
N CYS A 71 5.62 0.27 1.69
CA CYS A 71 6.73 -0.62 2.03
C CYS A 71 6.32 -1.65 3.07
N TYR A 72 5.67 -1.22 4.16
CA TYR A 72 5.13 -2.11 5.18
C TYR A 72 4.19 -3.16 4.58
N LEU A 73 3.23 -2.76 3.75
CA LEU A 73 2.25 -3.65 3.14
C LEU A 73 2.91 -4.71 2.25
N VAL A 74 3.82 -4.34 1.34
CA VAL A 74 4.44 -5.30 0.42
C VAL A 74 5.40 -6.25 1.13
N VAL A 75 6.19 -5.77 2.11
CA VAL A 75 7.10 -6.59 2.93
C VAL A 75 6.33 -7.63 3.72
N THR A 76 5.31 -7.19 4.46
CA THR A 76 4.50 -8.09 5.29
C THR A 76 3.62 -9.02 4.47
N SER A 77 3.21 -8.60 3.27
CA SER A 77 2.54 -9.46 2.30
C SER A 77 3.45 -10.58 1.80
N ARG A 78 4.68 -10.27 1.36
CA ARG A 78 5.63 -11.28 0.89
C ARG A 78 6.05 -12.25 2.00
N ALA A 79 6.20 -11.77 3.23
CA ALA A 79 6.46 -12.62 4.39
C ALA A 79 5.34 -13.65 4.61
N SER A 80 4.07 -13.28 4.41
CA SER A 80 2.92 -14.17 4.65
C SER A 80 2.88 -15.40 3.73
N VAL A 81 3.38 -15.28 2.49
CA VAL A 81 3.40 -16.37 1.51
C VAL A 81 4.69 -17.19 1.53
N ARG A 82 5.79 -16.65 2.08
CA ARG A 82 7.10 -17.36 2.15
C ARG A 82 7.35 -18.10 3.47
N ARG A 83 6.75 -17.67 4.58
CA ARG A 83 7.00 -18.30 5.88
C ARG A 83 6.34 -19.68 6.01
N LYS A 84 7.05 -20.58 6.71
CA LYS A 84 6.51 -21.87 7.16
C LYS A 84 5.34 -21.61 8.13
N LYS A 85 4.30 -22.46 8.08
CA LYS A 85 3.08 -22.32 8.88
C LYS A 85 3.39 -22.24 10.38
N GLY A 86 2.62 -21.43 11.13
CA GLY A 86 2.59 -21.48 12.60
C GLY A 86 3.84 -21.00 13.34
N LYS A 87 4.62 -20.08 12.77
CA LYS A 87 5.71 -19.41 13.50
C LYS A 87 5.42 -17.92 13.62
N THR A 88 5.44 -17.43 14.84
CA THR A 88 5.47 -16.02 15.20
C THR A 88 6.83 -15.71 15.83
N GLY A 89 7.37 -14.52 15.59
CA GLY A 89 8.60 -14.09 16.24
C GLY A 89 8.81 -12.58 16.17
N VAL A 90 10.05 -12.16 16.40
CA VAL A 90 10.48 -10.75 16.42
C VAL A 90 10.01 -9.97 15.20
N THR A 91 9.94 -10.63 14.04
CA THR A 91 9.54 -9.98 12.80
C THR A 91 8.06 -9.61 12.71
N GLU A 92 7.15 -10.38 13.32
CA GLU A 92 5.72 -10.06 13.38
C GLU A 92 5.50 -8.88 14.34
N ILE A 93 6.24 -8.85 15.44
CA ILE A 93 6.24 -7.74 16.40
C ILE A 93 6.78 -6.48 15.71
N ALA A 94 7.91 -6.56 15.02
CA ALA A 94 8.48 -5.43 14.28
C ALA A 94 7.50 -4.91 13.20
N ALA A 95 6.81 -5.80 12.48
CA ALA A 95 5.80 -5.41 11.52
C ALA A 95 4.62 -4.67 12.19
N MET A 96 4.10 -5.22 13.29
CA MET A 96 3.01 -4.61 14.06
C MET A 96 3.40 -3.22 14.58
N LEU A 97 4.58 -3.10 15.20
CA LEU A 97 5.09 -1.83 15.71
C LEU A 97 5.32 -0.81 14.58
N THR A 98 5.86 -1.24 13.45
CA THR A 98 6.01 -0.38 12.26
C THR A 98 4.65 0.20 11.82
N ALA A 99 3.62 -0.65 11.73
CA ALA A 99 2.27 -0.23 11.36
C ALA A 99 1.66 0.73 12.38
N LEU A 100 1.89 0.49 13.66
CA LEU A 100 1.42 1.35 14.74
C LEU A 100 2.10 2.71 14.71
N ILE A 101 3.41 2.77 14.48
CA ILE A 101 4.15 4.04 14.32
C ILE A 101 3.61 4.84 13.14
N ILE A 102 3.37 4.20 11.98
CA ILE A 102 2.77 4.86 10.81
C ILE A 102 1.39 5.41 11.17
N SER A 103 0.57 4.63 11.88
CA SER A 103 -0.76 5.06 12.31
C SER A 103 -0.68 6.28 13.23
N VAL A 104 0.13 6.20 14.30
CA VAL A 104 0.27 7.29 15.28
C VAL A 104 0.77 8.55 14.60
N PHE A 105 1.80 8.45 13.75
CA PHE A 105 2.31 9.57 12.98
C PHE A 105 1.25 10.18 12.06
N ALA A 106 0.50 9.37 11.31
CA ALA A 106 -0.56 9.85 10.43
C ALA A 106 -1.69 10.55 11.21
N TYR A 107 -2.14 9.98 12.33
CA TYR A 107 -3.17 10.61 13.17
C TYR A 107 -2.67 11.92 13.81
N TYR A 108 -1.43 11.94 14.31
CA TYR A 108 -0.82 13.13 14.87
C TYR A 108 -0.78 14.25 13.83
N THR A 109 -0.23 14.00 12.63
CA THR A 109 -0.19 15.00 11.57
C THR A 109 -1.60 15.41 11.10
N GLY A 110 -2.54 14.46 11.02
CA GLY A 110 -3.94 14.76 10.68
C GLY A 110 -4.62 15.69 11.69
N LEU A 111 -4.32 15.55 12.99
CA LEU A 111 -4.80 16.46 14.03
C LEU A 111 -4.14 17.84 13.93
N GLU A 112 -2.85 17.90 13.62
CA GLU A 112 -2.16 19.18 13.41
C GLU A 112 -2.71 19.94 12.19
N VAL A 113 -2.99 19.23 11.09
CA VAL A 113 -3.66 19.82 9.91
C VAL A 113 -5.09 20.26 10.24
N LEU A 114 -5.83 19.50 11.04
CA LEU A 114 -7.19 19.87 11.46
C LEU A 114 -7.22 21.15 12.32
N ARG A 115 -6.17 21.38 13.10
CA ARG A 115 -6.00 22.56 13.96
C ARG A 115 -5.47 23.78 13.23
N SER A 116 -4.94 23.63 12.00
CA SER A 116 -4.42 24.78 11.27
C SER A 116 -5.57 25.62 10.69
N GLU A 117 -5.67 26.87 11.15
CA GLU A 117 -6.77 27.78 10.80
C GLU A 117 -6.85 28.10 9.29
N THR A 118 -5.76 27.88 8.55
CA THR A 118 -5.64 28.21 7.13
C THR A 118 -5.72 26.99 6.20
N GLY A 119 -5.77 25.76 6.72
CA GLY A 119 -5.64 24.53 5.92
C GLY A 119 -4.27 24.38 5.25
N ILE A 120 -3.29 25.22 5.61
CA ILE A 120 -1.90 25.13 5.18
C ILE A 120 -1.11 24.45 6.30
N TYR A 121 -0.42 23.36 5.96
CA TYR A 121 0.47 22.65 6.87
C TYR A 121 1.82 22.46 6.16
N GLU A 122 2.92 22.82 6.84
CA GLU A 122 4.28 22.83 6.28
C GLU A 122 4.38 23.52 4.89
N GLY A 123 3.66 24.63 4.70
CA GLY A 123 3.71 25.42 3.46
C GLY A 123 2.92 24.85 2.28
N ALA A 124 2.13 23.78 2.49
CA ALA A 124 1.26 23.21 1.46
C ALA A 124 -0.19 23.07 1.93
N SER A 125 -1.13 23.35 1.02
CA SER A 125 -2.56 23.04 1.21
C SER A 125 -2.73 21.56 1.53
N SER A 126 -3.17 21.26 2.75
CA SER A 126 -3.29 19.91 3.27
C SER A 126 -4.68 19.71 3.83
N THR A 127 -5.28 18.56 3.52
CA THR A 127 -6.57 18.18 4.11
C THR A 127 -6.36 17.09 5.15
N PRO A 128 -7.06 17.12 6.29
CA PRO A 128 -6.85 16.15 7.36
C PRO A 128 -7.38 14.74 7.00
N GLY A 129 -8.39 14.66 6.12
CA GLY A 129 -9.05 13.40 5.75
C GLY A 129 -8.11 12.27 5.28
N PRO A 130 -7.22 12.50 4.30
CA PRO A 130 -6.27 11.49 3.84
C PRO A 130 -5.34 10.94 4.94
N TYR A 131 -4.95 11.77 5.93
CA TYR A 131 -4.12 11.33 7.05
C TYR A 131 -4.88 10.32 7.93
N PHE A 132 -6.11 10.64 8.31
CA PHE A 132 -6.96 9.72 9.09
C PHE A 132 -7.28 8.44 8.30
N PHE A 133 -7.49 8.56 6.99
CA PHE A 133 -7.74 7.41 6.12
C PHE A 133 -6.53 6.46 6.11
N PHE A 134 -5.33 6.93 5.76
CA PHE A 134 -4.14 6.07 5.73
C PHE A 134 -3.71 5.61 7.13
N GLY A 135 -3.88 6.45 8.15
CA GLY A 135 -3.68 6.08 9.54
C GLY A 135 -4.58 4.91 9.95
N SER A 136 -5.85 4.93 9.58
CA SER A 136 -6.80 3.84 9.86
C SER A 136 -6.42 2.53 9.16
N ILE A 137 -5.88 2.61 7.94
CA ILE A 137 -5.38 1.43 7.23
C ILE A 137 -4.12 0.87 7.90
N ALA A 138 -3.21 1.74 8.35
CA ALA A 138 -2.04 1.34 9.11
C ALA A 138 -2.45 0.68 10.44
N LEU A 139 -3.42 1.26 11.15
CA LEU A 139 -4.00 0.69 12.38
C LEU A 139 -4.64 -0.67 12.13
N LEU A 140 -5.43 -0.83 11.07
CA LEU A 140 -5.98 -2.12 10.68
C LEU A 140 -4.86 -3.13 10.43
N GLY A 141 -3.78 -2.72 9.76
CA GLY A 141 -2.57 -3.52 9.59
C GLY A 141 -1.97 -3.98 10.92
N ALA A 142 -1.81 -3.06 11.88
CA ALA A 142 -1.29 -3.35 13.22
C ALA A 142 -2.19 -4.32 13.99
N LEU A 143 -3.50 -4.08 14.00
CA LEU A 143 -4.48 -4.94 14.70
C LEU A 143 -4.52 -6.36 14.10
N LEU A 144 -4.43 -6.48 12.78
CA LEU A 144 -4.35 -7.77 12.10
C LEU A 144 -3.03 -8.50 12.38
N ASP A 145 -1.93 -7.76 12.61
CA ASP A 145 -0.64 -8.32 13.02
C ASP A 145 -0.68 -8.80 14.47
N ALA A 146 -1.24 -8.01 15.38
CA ALA A 146 -1.47 -8.38 16.77
C ALA A 146 -2.31 -9.66 16.90
N LYS A 147 -3.41 -9.74 16.12
CA LYS A 147 -4.25 -10.94 16.07
C LYS A 147 -3.47 -12.20 15.69
N ILE A 148 -2.55 -12.09 14.74
CA ILE A 148 -1.73 -13.23 14.30
C ILE A 148 -0.74 -13.66 15.37
N ILE A 149 -0.13 -12.69 16.07
CA ILE A 149 0.78 -12.95 17.19
C ILE A 149 0.03 -13.70 18.30
N TRP A 150 -1.16 -13.22 18.67
CA TRP A 150 -2.00 -13.88 19.68
C TRP A 150 -2.50 -15.26 19.25
N SER A 151 -2.73 -15.48 17.95
CA SER A 151 -3.21 -16.76 17.42
C SER A 151 -2.10 -17.79 17.16
N GLY A 152 -0.84 -17.50 17.50
CA GLY A 152 0.29 -18.41 17.27
C GLY A 152 0.69 -18.57 15.80
N GLY A 153 0.33 -17.62 14.94
CA GLY A 153 0.75 -17.56 13.54
C GLY A 153 -0.37 -17.61 12.51
N VAL A 154 0.00 -17.69 11.23
CA VAL A 154 -0.95 -17.67 10.11
C VAL A 154 -1.04 -19.05 9.47
N PHE A 155 -2.28 -19.49 9.21
CA PHE A 155 -2.59 -20.79 8.63
C PHE A 155 -3.59 -20.66 7.48
N GLY A 156 -3.49 -21.56 6.48
CA GLY A 156 -4.57 -21.75 5.50
C GLY A 156 -4.87 -20.50 4.67
N LYS A 157 -6.17 -20.33 4.43
CA LYS A 157 -6.75 -19.20 3.68
C LYS A 157 -6.34 -17.81 4.21
N GLN A 158 -5.98 -17.67 5.49
CA GLN A 158 -5.60 -16.37 6.06
C GLN A 158 -4.30 -15.83 5.46
N ARG A 159 -3.39 -16.71 5.02
CA ARG A 159 -2.17 -16.32 4.32
C ARG A 159 -2.49 -15.61 3.00
N ILE A 160 -3.44 -16.16 2.26
CA ILE A 160 -3.87 -15.63 0.96
C ILE A 160 -4.65 -14.33 1.17
N VAL A 161 -5.57 -14.28 2.14
CA VAL A 161 -6.29 -13.05 2.49
C VAL A 161 -5.30 -11.93 2.81
N ARG A 162 -4.34 -12.20 3.71
CA ARG A 162 -3.29 -11.25 4.11
C ARG A 162 -2.44 -10.80 2.93
N HIS A 163 -2.01 -11.73 2.09
CA HIS A 163 -1.23 -11.40 0.90
C HIS A 163 -2.01 -10.50 -0.05
N LEU A 164 -3.24 -10.88 -0.37
CA LEU A 164 -4.11 -10.25 -1.33
C LEU A 164 -4.44 -8.80 -0.93
N TRP A 165 -5.00 -8.58 0.27
CA TRP A 165 -5.42 -7.23 0.64
C TRP A 165 -4.21 -6.29 0.73
N ARG A 166 -3.06 -6.76 1.24
CA ARG A 166 -1.86 -5.94 1.37
C ARG A 166 -1.22 -5.60 0.01
N MET A 167 -1.14 -6.56 -0.91
CA MET A 167 -0.63 -6.27 -2.27
C MET A 167 -1.57 -5.34 -3.04
N CYS A 168 -2.88 -5.62 -3.01
CA CYS A 168 -3.85 -4.78 -3.70
C CYS A 168 -3.93 -3.37 -3.11
N PHE A 169 -3.85 -3.23 -1.78
CA PHE A 169 -3.88 -1.92 -1.15
C PHE A 169 -2.60 -1.12 -1.46
N ALA A 170 -1.44 -1.76 -1.51
CA ALA A 170 -0.21 -1.11 -1.97
C ALA A 170 -0.35 -0.63 -3.44
N LEU A 171 -0.94 -1.45 -4.32
CA LEU A 171 -1.22 -1.05 -5.70
C LEU A 171 -2.24 0.10 -5.77
N PHE A 172 -3.24 0.09 -4.89
CA PHE A 172 -4.20 1.19 -4.75
C PHE A 172 -3.49 2.49 -4.35
N ILE A 173 -2.55 2.46 -3.40
CA ILE A 173 -1.77 3.65 -3.01
C ILE A 173 -0.99 4.19 -4.22
N ALA A 174 -0.33 3.33 -5.01
CA ALA A 174 0.40 3.75 -6.20
C ALA A 174 -0.55 4.36 -7.25
N ALA A 175 -1.68 3.70 -7.51
CA ALA A 175 -2.67 4.18 -8.49
C ALA A 175 -3.29 5.51 -8.04
N ALA A 176 -3.75 5.61 -6.80
CA ALA A 176 -4.30 6.85 -6.26
C ALA A 176 -3.28 7.99 -6.30
N SER A 177 -2.01 7.72 -5.95
CA SER A 177 -0.93 8.70 -6.01
C SER A 177 -0.72 9.28 -7.41
N LEU A 178 -0.69 8.43 -8.45
CA LEU A 178 -0.53 8.89 -9.83
C LEU A 178 -1.80 9.53 -10.37
N PHE A 179 -2.91 8.80 -10.37
CA PHE A 179 -4.10 9.20 -11.12
C PHE A 179 -4.93 10.29 -10.42
N LEU A 180 -4.97 10.29 -9.07
CA LEU A 180 -5.73 11.28 -8.30
C LEU A 180 -4.81 12.32 -7.65
N GLY A 181 -3.61 11.91 -7.24
CA GLY A 181 -2.64 12.79 -6.59
C GLY A 181 -1.82 13.64 -7.54
N GLN A 182 -1.72 13.27 -8.82
CA GLN A 182 -0.92 13.99 -9.84
C GLN A 182 -1.71 14.23 -11.14
N PRO A 183 -2.94 14.80 -11.11
CA PRO A 183 -3.75 14.99 -12.32
C PRO A 183 -3.04 15.84 -13.38
N GLN A 184 -2.12 16.71 -12.99
CA GLN A 184 -1.38 17.60 -13.88
C GLN A 184 -0.47 16.89 -14.90
N VAL A 185 -0.12 15.61 -14.69
CA VAL A 185 0.66 14.84 -15.67
C VAL A 185 -0.17 14.30 -16.83
N PHE A 186 -1.50 14.42 -16.75
CA PHE A 186 -2.45 13.97 -17.77
C PHE A 186 -2.90 15.13 -18.67
N PRO A 187 -3.38 14.86 -19.89
CA PRO A 187 -3.97 15.90 -20.75
C PRO A 187 -5.11 16.65 -20.05
N LYS A 188 -5.18 17.98 -20.22
CA LYS A 188 -6.19 18.84 -19.59
C LYS A 188 -7.63 18.35 -19.77
N VAL A 189 -7.93 17.72 -20.92
CA VAL A 189 -9.26 17.20 -21.27
C VAL A 189 -9.77 16.13 -20.30
N ILE A 190 -8.86 15.36 -19.68
CA ILE A 190 -9.25 14.27 -18.75
C ILE A 190 -9.02 14.64 -17.28
N GLN A 191 -8.37 15.76 -17.00
CA GLN A 191 -8.18 16.25 -15.63
C GLN A 191 -9.54 16.57 -14.99
N GLY A 192 -9.76 16.11 -13.75
CA GLY A 192 -11.03 16.30 -13.04
C GLY A 192 -12.17 15.39 -13.50
N THR A 193 -11.96 14.54 -14.51
CA THR A 193 -12.97 13.57 -14.96
C THR A 193 -12.90 12.27 -14.17
N PHE A 194 -14.00 11.51 -14.18
CA PHE A 194 -14.05 10.18 -13.55
C PHE A 194 -13.08 9.16 -14.20
N ILE A 195 -12.59 9.42 -15.41
CA ILE A 195 -11.68 8.52 -16.13
C ILE A 195 -10.42 8.25 -15.32
N LEU A 196 -9.86 9.27 -14.65
CA LEU A 196 -8.67 9.11 -13.80
C LEU A 196 -8.97 8.30 -12.53
N ALA A 197 -10.22 8.24 -12.08
CA ALA A 197 -10.60 7.44 -10.93
C ALA A 197 -10.79 5.95 -11.28
N LEU A 198 -11.02 5.60 -12.56
CA LEU A 198 -11.28 4.22 -12.99
C LEU A 198 -10.19 3.22 -12.54
N PRO A 199 -8.88 3.46 -12.76
CA PRO A 199 -7.85 2.51 -12.33
C PRO A 199 -7.87 2.26 -10.82
N VAL A 200 -8.14 3.30 -10.03
CA VAL A 200 -8.21 3.25 -8.57
C VAL A 200 -9.38 2.37 -8.12
N PHE A 201 -10.57 2.58 -8.68
CA PHE A 201 -11.74 1.76 -8.37
C PHE A 201 -11.62 0.32 -8.86
N LEU A 202 -10.98 0.09 -10.01
CA LEU A 202 -10.73 -1.26 -10.52
C LEU A 202 -9.85 -2.08 -9.56
N VAL A 203 -8.82 -1.47 -8.97
CA VAL A 203 -7.97 -2.14 -7.98
C VAL A 203 -8.78 -2.53 -6.73
N ILE A 204 -9.59 -1.61 -6.20
CA ILE A 204 -10.45 -1.88 -5.03
C ILE A 204 -11.51 -2.93 -5.35
N GLY A 205 -12.22 -2.82 -6.47
CA GLY A 205 -13.22 -3.79 -6.89
C GLY A 205 -12.62 -5.19 -7.06
N THR A 206 -11.44 -5.27 -7.67
CA THR A 206 -10.71 -6.54 -7.82
C THR A 206 -10.30 -7.11 -6.45
N MET A 207 -9.80 -6.27 -5.54
CA MET A 207 -9.45 -6.69 -4.18
C MET A 207 -10.66 -7.29 -3.46
N LEU A 208 -11.79 -6.58 -3.44
CA LEU A 208 -13.02 -7.03 -2.77
C LEU A 208 -13.54 -8.34 -3.38
N PHE A 209 -13.61 -8.42 -4.72
CA PHE A 209 -14.01 -9.62 -5.43
C PHE A 209 -13.17 -10.85 -5.01
N TRP A 210 -11.84 -10.71 -4.97
CA TRP A 210 -10.97 -11.82 -4.61
C TRP A 210 -10.99 -12.13 -3.11
N LEU A 211 -11.18 -11.14 -2.23
CA LEU A 211 -11.34 -11.37 -0.79
C LEU A 211 -12.60 -12.20 -0.51
N ILE A 212 -13.73 -11.82 -1.12
CA ILE A 212 -14.98 -12.57 -1.06
C ILE A 212 -14.75 -13.99 -1.58
N ARG A 213 -14.18 -14.12 -2.78
CA ARG A 213 -13.93 -15.43 -3.40
C ARG A 213 -13.05 -16.34 -2.54
N VAL A 214 -11.96 -15.82 -1.96
CA VAL A 214 -11.07 -16.59 -1.09
C VAL A 214 -11.77 -17.03 0.20
N HIS A 215 -12.67 -16.20 0.74
CA HIS A 215 -13.38 -16.52 1.97
C HIS A 215 -14.43 -17.63 1.77
N PHE A 216 -15.16 -17.60 0.65
CA PHE A 216 -16.28 -18.50 0.38
C PHE A 216 -15.91 -19.77 -0.40
N THR A 217 -14.75 -19.82 -1.06
CA THR A 217 -14.37 -21.00 -1.86
C THR A 217 -13.55 -22.01 -1.04
N LYS A 218 -13.93 -23.30 -1.05
CA LYS A 218 -13.19 -24.40 -0.38
C LYS A 218 -11.77 -24.63 -0.95
N ARG A 219 -11.47 -24.08 -2.13
CA ARG A 219 -10.21 -24.24 -2.89
C ARG A 219 -8.95 -23.82 -2.11
N PHE A 220 -9.07 -22.95 -1.11
CA PHE A 220 -7.94 -22.39 -0.36
C PHE A 220 -7.80 -22.95 1.07
N LYS A 221 -8.51 -24.03 1.42
CA LYS A 221 -8.48 -24.62 2.76
C LYS A 221 -7.12 -25.20 3.17
N SER A 222 -6.28 -25.65 2.22
CA SER A 222 -4.99 -26.30 2.50
C SER A 222 -3.74 -25.40 2.35
N SER A 223 -3.91 -24.15 1.88
CA SER A 223 -2.81 -23.23 1.55
C SER A 223 -1.99 -22.73 2.74
#